data_AF-A0A7S2KTR8-F1
#
_entry.id   AF-A0A7S2KTR8-F1
#
_cell.length_a   1.000
_cell.length_b   1.000
_cell.length_c   1.000
_cell.angle_alpha   90.00
_cell.angle_beta   90.00
_cell.angle_gamma   90.00
#
_symmetry.space_group_name_H-M   'P 1'
#
loop_
_entity.id
_entity.type
_entity.pdbx_description
1 polymer ?
#
loop_
_entity_poly.entity_id
_entity_poly.type
_entity_poly.pdbx_seq_one_letter_code
_entity_poly.pdbx_strand_id
1 'polypeptide(L)'
;IESNEEPRQGLASAFFWGRCLVSLAILGFCFAVTFQALFNEQTTLWSGVPPAVAVIVWVLLMCVVGMLEGMQIAFFAMAKLPESERGDSYWAKKTCGLLFKGEGVNLPGFMIGRQLCVVSCMFFVARVTSVSLDDDEENIFGVGDGLQELFNFGFLGALIVTIVASIAWQLVASAFPMLFLNSPFTYILLSLCLALEATGICNASWVLAAIHKKIAGFQRDEVYIGTAEERAAKNKGDDTSHLKSGAGHIYKLPGFAEHLVMPSAMQDLMNNDPNVKKFVDDLMDSVHSAGEVQADVP
;
A
#
# COMPACT_ATOMS: atom_id res chain seq x y z
N ILE A 1 0.59 -7.14 -13.61
CA ILE A 1 0.10 -7.75 -12.35
C ILE A 1 -0.39 -9.13 -12.73
N GLU A 2 0.47 -10.13 -12.62
CA GLU A 2 0.03 -11.53 -12.76
C GLU A 2 -0.57 -11.94 -11.42
N SER A 3 -1.84 -12.31 -11.45
CA SER A 3 -2.56 -12.82 -10.28
C SER A 3 -2.30 -14.33 -10.19
N ASN A 4 -1.99 -14.83 -8.99
CA ASN A 4 -1.95 -16.28 -8.71
C ASN A 4 -3.35 -16.92 -8.61
N GLU A 5 -4.43 -16.15 -8.87
CA GLU A 5 -5.76 -16.72 -9.01
C GLU A 5 -5.91 -17.41 -10.36
N GLU A 6 -6.61 -18.54 -10.40
CA GLU A 6 -7.01 -19.17 -11.66
C GLU A 6 -7.68 -18.13 -12.58
N PRO A 7 -7.40 -18.14 -13.89
CA PRO A 7 -7.95 -17.15 -14.81
C PRO A 7 -9.46 -17.16 -14.71
N ARG A 8 -10.06 -16.03 -14.33
CA ARG A 8 -11.51 -15.90 -14.14
C ARG A 8 -12.21 -16.29 -15.44
N GLN A 9 -12.96 -17.39 -15.46
CA GLN A 9 -13.65 -17.88 -16.66
C GLN A 9 -15.14 -17.46 -16.67
N GLY A 10 -15.67 -17.22 -17.88
CA GLY A 10 -17.10 -17.00 -18.12
C GLY A 10 -17.69 -15.81 -17.35
N LEU A 11 -18.75 -16.08 -16.57
CA LEU A 11 -19.54 -15.07 -15.85
C LEU A 11 -18.71 -14.27 -14.83
N ALA A 12 -17.69 -14.87 -14.20
CA ALA A 12 -16.85 -14.18 -13.23
C ALA A 12 -16.00 -13.08 -13.87
N SER A 13 -15.48 -13.32 -15.08
CA SER A 13 -14.74 -12.32 -15.86
C SER A 13 -15.66 -11.22 -16.36
N ALA A 14 -16.82 -11.57 -16.91
CA ALA A 14 -17.82 -10.61 -17.37
C ALA A 14 -18.29 -9.69 -16.23
N PHE A 15 -18.56 -10.25 -15.05
CA PHE A 15 -18.93 -9.48 -13.87
C PHE A 15 -17.80 -8.56 -13.39
N PHE A 16 -16.55 -9.00 -13.46
CA PHE A 16 -15.39 -8.16 -13.13
C PHE A 16 -15.25 -6.97 -14.08
N TRP A 17 -15.19 -7.21 -15.38
CA TRP A 17 -15.05 -6.16 -16.37
C TRP A 17 -16.26 -5.23 -16.41
N GLY A 18 -17.47 -5.76 -16.17
CA GLY A 18 -18.68 -4.95 -16.00
C GLY A 18 -18.56 -3.94 -14.85
N ARG A 19 -18.06 -4.37 -13.68
CA ARG A 19 -17.80 -3.47 -12.55
C ARG A 19 -16.73 -2.42 -12.87
N CYS A 20 -15.66 -2.81 -13.56
CA CYS A 20 -14.64 -1.87 -14.02
C CYS A 20 -15.23 -0.82 -14.97
N LEU A 21 -16.07 -1.23 -15.92
CA LEU A 21 -16.73 -0.34 -16.86
C LEU A 21 -17.69 0.63 -16.15
N VAL A 22 -18.50 0.14 -15.20
CA VAL A 22 -19.37 0.99 -14.37
C VAL A 22 -18.54 2.00 -13.56
N SER A 23 -17.44 1.57 -12.94
CA SER A 23 -16.55 2.47 -12.19
C SER A 23 -15.93 3.55 -13.08
N LEU A 24 -15.53 3.20 -14.31
CA LEU A 24 -14.99 4.17 -15.28
C LEU A 24 -16.07 5.13 -15.77
N ALA A 25 -17.30 4.66 -16.00
CA ALA A 25 -18.42 5.51 -16.38
C ALA A 25 -18.77 6.52 -15.27
N ILE A 26 -18.83 6.06 -14.01
CA ILE A 26 -19.04 6.93 -12.84
C ILE A 26 -17.92 7.97 -12.75
N LEU A 27 -16.65 7.55 -12.90
CA LEU A 27 -15.52 8.48 -12.86
C LEU A 27 -15.62 9.53 -13.98
N GLY A 28 -15.92 9.12 -15.20
CA GLY A 28 -16.13 10.02 -16.34
C GLY A 28 -17.27 11.02 -16.10
N PHE A 29 -18.36 10.56 -15.49
CA PHE A 29 -19.47 11.41 -15.08
C PHE A 29 -19.06 12.42 -14.00
N CYS A 30 -18.31 12.01 -12.97
CA CYS A 30 -17.78 12.93 -11.96
C CYS A 30 -16.93 14.03 -12.60
N PHE A 31 -16.04 13.67 -13.53
CA PHE A 31 -15.24 14.65 -14.28
C PHE A 31 -16.11 15.61 -15.09
N ALA A 32 -17.12 15.10 -15.79
CA ALA A 32 -18.02 15.93 -16.59
C ALA A 32 -18.76 16.97 -15.74
N VAL A 33 -19.33 16.55 -14.61
CA VAL A 33 -20.01 17.46 -13.67
C VAL A 33 -19.04 18.46 -13.06
N THR A 34 -17.85 18.02 -12.61
CA THR A 34 -16.86 18.91 -12.02
C THR A 34 -16.35 19.96 -13.01
N PHE A 35 -16.07 19.58 -14.26
CA PHE A 35 -15.63 20.56 -15.26
C PHE A 35 -16.76 21.49 -15.69
N GLN A 36 -17.99 20.98 -15.86
CA GLN A 36 -19.16 21.82 -16.14
C GLN A 36 -19.34 22.88 -15.04
N ALA A 37 -19.31 22.46 -13.77
CA ALA A 37 -19.40 23.37 -12.64
C ALA A 37 -18.25 24.38 -12.62
N LEU A 38 -17.01 23.93 -12.85
CA LEU A 38 -15.83 24.79 -12.81
C LEU A 38 -15.86 25.87 -13.91
N PHE A 39 -16.24 25.52 -15.13
CA PHE A 39 -16.26 26.46 -16.25
C PHE A 39 -17.46 27.41 -16.23
N ASN A 40 -18.54 27.03 -15.53
CA ASN A 40 -19.67 27.91 -15.26
C ASN A 40 -19.50 28.74 -13.98
N GLU A 41 -18.35 28.66 -13.32
CA GLU A 41 -18.07 29.34 -12.04
C GLU A 41 -18.97 28.88 -10.87
N GLN A 42 -19.57 27.69 -10.98
CA GLN A 42 -20.45 27.03 -10.01
C GLN A 42 -19.68 26.14 -9.02
N THR A 43 -18.45 26.53 -8.68
CA THR A 43 -17.61 25.81 -7.71
C THR A 43 -17.23 26.74 -6.57
N THR A 44 -16.76 26.17 -5.46
CA THR A 44 -16.28 26.96 -4.30
C THR A 44 -14.90 27.61 -4.52
N LEU A 45 -14.45 27.74 -5.77
CA LEU A 45 -13.19 28.39 -6.12
C LEU A 45 -13.24 29.89 -5.79
N TRP A 46 -12.10 30.47 -5.40
CA TRP A 46 -12.03 31.91 -5.12
C TRP A 46 -12.35 32.75 -6.35
N SER A 47 -13.13 33.82 -6.13
CA SER A 47 -13.45 34.82 -7.14
C SER A 47 -12.17 35.40 -7.77
N GLY A 48 -12.12 35.45 -9.11
CA GLY A 48 -11.01 36.03 -9.86
C GLY A 48 -9.91 35.04 -10.27
N VAL A 49 -10.02 33.76 -9.92
CA VAL A 49 -9.12 32.72 -10.46
C VAL A 49 -9.66 32.20 -11.80
N PRO A 50 -8.94 32.33 -12.92
CA PRO A 50 -9.42 31.82 -14.21
C PRO A 50 -9.57 30.29 -14.19
N PRO A 51 -10.67 29.72 -14.73
CA PRO A 51 -10.91 28.28 -14.72
C PRO A 51 -9.75 27.45 -15.30
N ALA A 52 -9.15 27.90 -16.41
CA ALA A 52 -8.01 27.21 -17.02
C ALA A 52 -6.78 27.12 -16.09
N VAL A 53 -6.51 28.18 -15.33
CA VAL A 53 -5.42 28.19 -14.33
C VAL A 53 -5.75 27.24 -13.18
N ALA A 54 -7.02 27.25 -12.73
CA ALA A 54 -7.49 26.33 -11.69
C ALA A 54 -7.30 24.86 -12.11
N VAL A 55 -7.61 24.50 -13.35
CA VAL A 55 -7.38 23.14 -13.88
C VAL A 55 -5.90 22.76 -13.86
N ILE A 56 -5.00 23.66 -14.28
CA ILE A 56 -3.55 23.38 -14.29
C ILE A 56 -3.05 23.15 -12.86
N VAL A 57 -3.41 24.04 -11.92
CA VAL A 57 -3.02 23.92 -10.51
C VAL A 57 -3.62 22.64 -9.91
N TRP A 58 -4.88 22.35 -10.20
CA TRP A 58 -5.56 21.14 -9.74
C TRP A 58 -4.86 19.87 -10.20
N VAL A 59 -4.49 19.75 -11.47
CA VAL A 59 -3.73 18.60 -12.00
C VAL A 59 -2.37 18.48 -11.31
N LEU A 60 -1.64 19.59 -11.13
CA LEU A 60 -0.34 19.56 -10.45
C LEU A 60 -0.46 19.08 -9.00
N LEU A 61 -1.46 19.58 -8.27
CA LEU A 61 -1.72 19.16 -6.88
C LEU A 61 -2.15 17.70 -6.81
N MET A 62 -2.99 17.23 -7.74
CA MET A 62 -3.38 15.81 -7.84
C MET A 62 -2.16 14.90 -8.06
N CYS A 63 -1.20 15.32 -8.89
CA CYS A 63 0.06 14.61 -9.09
C CYS A 63 0.93 14.60 -7.82
N VAL A 64 1.01 15.72 -7.09
CA VAL A 64 1.74 15.78 -5.81
C VAL A 64 1.11 14.84 -4.79
N VAL A 65 -0.21 14.87 -4.63
CA VAL A 65 -0.95 13.94 -3.76
C VAL A 65 -0.68 12.50 -4.18
N GLY A 66 -0.79 12.17 -5.47
CA GLY A 66 -0.50 10.84 -6.00
C GLY A 66 0.90 10.35 -5.69
N MET A 67 1.90 11.20 -5.87
CA MET A 67 3.26 10.89 -5.46
C MET A 67 3.37 10.63 -3.96
N LEU A 68 2.77 11.46 -3.11
CA LEU A 68 2.80 11.28 -1.65
C LEU A 68 2.09 9.99 -1.20
N GLU A 69 0.97 9.63 -1.83
CA GLU A 69 0.26 8.38 -1.57
C GLU A 69 1.05 7.14 -2.02
N GLY A 70 1.61 7.18 -3.24
CA GLY A 70 2.47 6.11 -3.74
C GLY A 70 3.76 5.95 -2.93
N MET A 71 4.40 7.06 -2.56
CA MET A 71 5.64 7.07 -1.78
C MET A 71 5.49 6.36 -0.44
N GLN A 72 4.34 6.48 0.24
CA GLN A 72 4.10 5.78 1.51
C GLN A 72 4.25 4.27 1.34
N ILE A 73 3.60 3.70 0.32
CA ILE A 73 3.68 2.26 0.02
C ILE A 73 5.09 1.87 -0.41
N ALA A 74 5.70 2.67 -1.30
CA ALA A 74 7.06 2.41 -1.75
C ALA A 74 8.04 2.39 -0.57
N PHE A 75 7.97 3.35 0.34
CA PHE A 75 8.86 3.41 1.51
C PHE A 75 8.68 2.22 2.44
N PHE A 76 7.44 1.76 2.69
CA PHE A 76 7.20 0.56 3.47
C PHE A 76 7.68 -0.73 2.79
N ALA A 77 7.56 -0.83 1.47
CA ALA A 77 8.13 -1.95 0.73
C ALA A 77 9.65 -1.99 0.87
N MET A 78 10.29 -0.81 0.83
CA MET A 78 11.75 -0.66 0.87
C MET A 78 12.33 -0.85 2.26
N ALA A 79 11.57 -0.53 3.31
CA ALA A 79 11.94 -0.82 4.70
C ALA A 79 12.07 -2.32 4.98
N LYS A 80 11.44 -3.17 4.16
CA LYS A 80 11.50 -4.63 4.31
C LYS A 80 12.68 -5.27 3.60
N LEU A 81 13.37 -4.53 2.73
CA LEU A 81 14.53 -5.00 1.98
C LEU A 81 15.83 -4.68 2.73
N PRO A 82 16.85 -5.57 2.70
CA PRO A 82 18.18 -5.27 3.20
C PRO A 82 18.83 -4.16 2.36
N GLU A 83 19.77 -3.39 2.94
CA GLU A 83 20.38 -2.23 2.29
C GLU A 83 20.99 -2.54 0.92
N SER A 84 21.60 -3.73 0.75
CA SER A 84 22.18 -4.22 -0.50
C SER A 84 21.16 -4.41 -1.63
N GLU A 85 19.89 -4.62 -1.31
CA GLU A 85 18.81 -4.83 -2.28
C GLU A 85 18.03 -3.55 -2.59
N ARG A 86 18.38 -2.40 -1.97
CA ARG A 86 17.62 -1.14 -2.13
C ARG A 86 17.91 -0.38 -3.42
N GLY A 87 18.45 -1.08 -4.41
CA GLY A 87 18.81 -0.56 -5.72
C GLY A 87 20.10 0.26 -5.74
N ASP A 88 20.74 0.27 -6.92
CA ASP A 88 22.05 0.90 -7.09
C ASP A 88 22.03 2.33 -7.63
N SER A 89 20.85 2.84 -7.97
CA SER A 89 20.74 4.17 -8.58
C SER A 89 21.05 5.29 -7.58
N TYR A 90 21.57 6.40 -8.11
CA TYR A 90 21.95 7.56 -7.30
C TYR A 90 20.78 8.10 -6.46
N TRP A 91 19.59 8.26 -7.07
CA TRP A 91 18.41 8.78 -6.38
C TRP A 91 17.83 7.79 -5.37
N ALA A 92 17.85 6.48 -5.67
CA ALA A 92 17.39 5.47 -4.72
C ALA A 92 18.28 5.46 -3.47
N LYS A 93 19.61 5.41 -3.64
CA LYS A 93 20.57 5.46 -2.53
C LYS A 93 20.43 6.75 -1.70
N LYS A 94 20.29 7.89 -2.37
CA LYS A 94 20.13 9.19 -1.68
C LYS A 94 18.81 9.27 -0.91
N THR A 95 17.72 8.78 -1.49
CA THR A 95 16.40 8.77 -0.85
C THR A 95 16.37 7.80 0.32
N CYS A 96 16.84 6.56 0.14
CA CYS A 96 16.95 5.58 1.22
C CYS A 96 17.89 6.05 2.35
N GLY A 97 19.02 6.66 1.99
CA GLY A 97 19.97 7.23 2.96
C GLY A 97 19.35 8.35 3.79
N LEU A 98 18.47 9.17 3.22
CA LEU A 98 17.71 10.16 3.97
C LEU A 98 16.57 9.51 4.78
N LEU A 99 15.82 8.61 4.19
CA LEU A 99 14.64 7.97 4.79
C LEU A 99 14.98 7.12 6.02
N PHE A 100 16.09 6.39 5.98
CA PHE A 100 16.53 5.52 7.07
C PHE A 100 17.59 6.16 7.99
N LYS A 101 17.88 7.44 7.81
CA LYS A 101 18.85 8.16 8.65
C LYS A 101 18.42 8.15 10.12
N GLY A 102 19.39 8.03 11.02
CA GLY A 102 19.18 8.14 12.47
C GLY A 102 18.27 7.06 13.02
N GLU A 103 18.59 5.79 12.76
CA GLU A 103 17.77 4.62 13.18
C GLU A 103 16.36 4.59 12.56
N GLY A 104 16.17 5.22 11.39
CA GLY A 104 14.88 5.20 10.69
C GLY A 104 13.80 6.14 11.24
N VAL A 105 14.16 7.10 12.11
CA VAL A 105 13.22 8.10 12.66
C VAL A 105 12.54 8.96 11.56
N ASN A 106 13.20 9.11 10.43
CA ASN A 106 12.68 9.89 9.30
C ASN A 106 11.52 9.20 8.57
N LEU A 107 11.36 7.86 8.67
CA LEU A 107 10.24 7.17 8.04
C LEU A 107 8.90 7.51 8.74
N PRO A 108 8.76 7.40 10.07
CA PRO A 108 7.61 7.94 10.78
C PRO A 108 7.44 9.45 10.62
N GLY A 109 8.53 10.22 10.65
CA GLY A 109 8.48 11.68 10.43
C GLY A 109 7.92 12.04 9.05
N PHE A 110 8.30 11.31 8.01
CA PHE A 110 7.70 11.41 6.69
C PHE A 110 6.19 11.16 6.74
N MET A 111 5.69 10.14 7.44
CA MET A 111 4.25 9.85 7.51
C MET A 111 3.44 11.04 8.03
N ILE A 112 3.96 11.72 9.05
CA ILE A 112 3.33 12.90 9.66
C ILE A 112 3.38 14.09 8.71
N GLY A 113 4.59 14.46 8.25
CA GLY A 113 4.77 15.62 7.39
C GLY A 113 4.08 15.49 6.03
N ARG A 114 4.06 14.27 5.49
CA ARG A 114 3.31 13.91 4.28
C ARG A 114 1.83 14.18 4.47
N GLN A 115 1.24 13.78 5.60
CA GLN A 115 -0.19 14.00 5.82
C GLN A 115 -0.54 15.49 5.86
N LEU A 116 0.32 16.33 6.46
CA LEU A 116 0.14 17.78 6.44
C LEU A 116 0.18 18.35 5.01
N CYS A 117 1.12 17.87 4.18
CA CYS A 117 1.22 18.24 2.78
C CYS A 117 0.00 17.81 1.97
N VAL A 118 -0.45 16.55 2.14
CA VAL A 118 -1.64 16.01 1.48
C VAL A 118 -2.87 16.84 1.86
N VAL A 119 -3.12 17.10 3.15
CA VAL A 119 -4.28 17.88 3.60
C VAL A 119 -4.26 19.30 3.04
N SER A 120 -3.08 19.92 2.96
CA SER A 120 -2.92 21.25 2.35
C SER A 120 -3.24 21.23 0.86
N CYS A 121 -2.81 20.21 0.11
CA CYS A 121 -3.19 20.03 -1.29
C CYS A 121 -4.69 19.79 -1.44
N MET A 122 -5.27 18.93 -0.60
CA MET A 122 -6.69 18.59 -0.60
C MET A 122 -7.58 19.80 -0.35
N PHE A 123 -7.14 20.77 0.45
CA PHE A 123 -7.88 22.00 0.65
C PHE A 123 -8.11 22.76 -0.66
N PHE A 124 -7.07 22.93 -1.48
CA PHE A 124 -7.21 23.57 -2.79
C PHE A 124 -7.97 22.71 -3.79
N VAL A 125 -7.67 21.41 -3.83
CA VAL A 125 -8.33 20.45 -4.72
C VAL A 125 -9.84 20.42 -4.45
N ALA A 126 -10.24 20.36 -3.18
CA ALA A 126 -11.65 20.38 -2.78
C ALA A 126 -12.35 21.65 -3.30
N ARG A 127 -11.70 22.81 -3.24
CA ARG A 127 -12.31 24.07 -3.73
C ARG A 127 -12.62 24.05 -5.21
N VAL A 128 -11.75 23.44 -6.01
CA VAL A 128 -11.96 23.27 -7.46
C VAL A 128 -13.05 22.25 -7.76
N THR A 129 -13.21 21.21 -6.92
CA THR A 129 -14.11 20.09 -7.20
C THR A 129 -15.48 20.18 -6.53
N SER A 130 -15.61 20.99 -5.48
CA SER A 130 -16.86 21.17 -4.75
C SER A 130 -17.79 22.08 -5.52
N VAL A 131 -18.91 21.50 -5.95
CA VAL A 131 -20.01 22.19 -6.62
C VAL A 131 -20.79 23.01 -5.60
N SER A 132 -21.14 24.24 -5.98
CA SER A 132 -22.00 25.13 -5.20
C SER A 132 -22.94 25.82 -6.17
N LEU A 133 -24.19 25.39 -6.19
CA LEU A 133 -25.28 26.06 -6.91
C LEU A 133 -26.14 26.81 -5.89
N ASP A 134 -26.58 28.00 -6.27
CA ASP A 134 -27.63 28.72 -5.54
C ASP A 134 -29.02 28.16 -5.91
N ASP A 135 -30.01 28.30 -5.02
CA ASP A 135 -31.36 27.72 -5.18
C ASP A 135 -32.11 28.20 -6.43
N ASP A 136 -31.65 29.30 -7.05
CA ASP A 136 -32.24 29.92 -8.24
C ASP A 136 -31.59 29.45 -9.56
N GLU A 137 -30.54 28.62 -9.51
CA GLU A 137 -29.80 28.13 -10.68
C GLU A 137 -30.34 26.80 -11.23
N GLU A 138 -30.22 26.59 -12.55
CA GLU A 138 -30.58 25.31 -13.15
C GLU A 138 -29.62 24.18 -12.72
N ASN A 139 -30.19 23.04 -12.33
CA ASN A 139 -29.42 21.85 -11.97
C ASN A 139 -28.47 21.42 -13.10
N ILE A 140 -27.27 20.97 -12.75
CA ILE A 140 -26.25 20.56 -13.72
C ILE A 140 -26.78 19.38 -14.55
N PHE A 141 -26.76 19.53 -15.88
CA PHE A 141 -27.34 18.58 -16.84
C PHE A 141 -28.85 18.31 -16.65
N GLY A 142 -29.60 19.20 -15.98
CA GLY A 142 -31.04 19.07 -15.77
C GLY A 142 -31.41 17.85 -14.92
N VAL A 143 -30.52 17.42 -14.01
CA VAL A 143 -30.81 16.32 -13.08
C VAL A 143 -31.87 16.75 -12.05
N GLY A 144 -32.50 15.79 -11.38
CA GLY A 144 -33.43 16.08 -10.28
C GLY A 144 -32.72 16.56 -9.02
N ASP A 145 -33.44 17.31 -8.17
CA ASP A 145 -32.89 18.03 -7.01
C ASP A 145 -32.12 17.14 -6.03
N GLY A 146 -32.60 15.92 -5.76
CA GLY A 146 -31.91 14.99 -4.86
C GLY A 146 -30.54 14.54 -5.40
N LEU A 147 -30.38 14.47 -6.73
CA LEU A 147 -29.07 14.17 -7.34
C LEU A 147 -28.17 15.41 -7.34
N GLN A 148 -28.76 16.60 -7.50
CA GLN A 148 -28.01 17.86 -7.38
C GLN A 148 -27.49 18.07 -5.95
N GLU A 149 -28.28 17.73 -4.92
CA GLU A 149 -27.85 17.76 -3.53
C GLU A 149 -26.62 16.87 -3.30
N LEU A 150 -26.59 15.68 -3.93
CA LEU A 150 -25.42 14.79 -3.90
C LEU A 150 -24.17 15.45 -4.52
N PHE A 151 -24.34 16.27 -5.56
CA PHE A 151 -23.23 17.02 -6.17
C PHE A 151 -22.71 18.11 -5.22
N ASN A 152 -23.63 18.83 -4.57
CA ASN A 152 -23.31 19.90 -3.61
C ASN A 152 -22.60 19.38 -2.35
N PHE A 153 -22.81 18.12 -1.94
CA PHE A 153 -22.03 17.50 -0.87
C PHE A 153 -20.53 17.31 -1.21
N GLY A 154 -20.13 17.46 -2.48
CA GLY A 154 -18.73 17.32 -2.90
C GLY A 154 -18.24 15.88 -3.07
N PHE A 155 -19.15 14.90 -3.03
CA PHE A 155 -18.79 13.48 -3.15
C PHE A 155 -18.14 13.14 -4.50
N LEU A 156 -18.51 13.85 -5.56
CA LEU A 156 -17.95 13.66 -6.90
C LEU A 156 -16.45 14.01 -6.93
N GLY A 157 -16.08 15.15 -6.31
CA GLY A 157 -14.68 15.53 -6.14
C GLY A 157 -13.91 14.51 -5.34
N ALA A 158 -14.48 14.04 -4.23
CA ALA A 158 -13.87 12.99 -3.41
C ALA A 158 -13.61 11.70 -4.21
N LEU A 159 -14.56 11.24 -5.03
CA LEU A 159 -14.39 10.07 -5.90
C LEU A 159 -13.24 10.24 -6.91
N ILE A 160 -13.17 11.40 -7.57
CA ILE A 160 -12.08 11.69 -8.52
C ILE A 160 -10.74 11.60 -7.81
N VAL A 161 -10.61 12.27 -6.66
CA VAL A 161 -9.40 12.27 -5.85
C VAL A 161 -9.01 10.86 -5.41
N THR A 162 -9.97 10.11 -4.86
CA THR A 162 -9.73 8.74 -4.39
C THR A 162 -9.24 7.84 -5.52
N ILE A 163 -9.85 7.89 -6.70
CA ILE A 163 -9.44 6.99 -7.80
C ILE A 163 -8.15 7.46 -8.46
N VAL A 164 -8.08 8.74 -8.84
CA VAL A 164 -7.02 9.27 -9.74
C VAL A 164 -5.79 9.75 -8.96
N ALA A 165 -5.98 10.48 -7.86
CA ALA A 165 -4.87 11.02 -7.07
C ALA A 165 -4.42 10.11 -5.94
N SER A 166 -5.14 9.03 -5.60
CA SER A 166 -4.75 8.15 -4.50
C SER A 166 -4.56 6.70 -4.97
N ILE A 167 -5.64 5.97 -5.22
CA ILE A 167 -5.61 4.52 -5.46
C ILE A 167 -4.76 4.16 -6.68
N ALA A 168 -4.88 4.89 -7.80
CA ALA A 168 -4.08 4.61 -9.00
C ALA A 168 -2.57 4.62 -8.71
N TRP A 169 -2.08 5.61 -7.96
CA TRP A 169 -0.67 5.73 -7.61
C TRP A 169 -0.23 4.69 -6.58
N GLN A 170 -1.10 4.37 -5.62
CA GLN A 170 -0.87 3.32 -4.63
C GLN A 170 -0.70 1.93 -5.29
N LEU A 171 -1.53 1.62 -6.30
CA LEU A 171 -1.43 0.38 -7.06
C LEU A 171 -0.14 0.31 -7.89
N VAL A 172 0.28 1.42 -8.51
CA VAL A 172 1.56 1.45 -9.25
C VAL A 172 2.74 1.32 -8.28
N ALA A 173 2.69 1.97 -7.13
CA ALA A 173 3.75 1.92 -6.12
C ALA A 173 3.90 0.54 -5.47
N SER A 174 2.80 -0.18 -5.25
CA SER A 174 2.85 -1.54 -4.71
C SER A 174 3.48 -2.53 -5.70
N ALA A 175 3.28 -2.32 -7.01
CA ALA A 175 3.90 -3.13 -8.06
C ALA A 175 5.35 -2.73 -8.36
N PHE A 176 5.69 -1.44 -8.29
CA PHE A 176 6.98 -0.91 -8.72
C PHE A 176 7.60 0.10 -7.72
N PRO A 177 7.85 -0.29 -6.46
CA PRO A 177 8.32 0.63 -5.42
C PRO A 177 9.69 1.26 -5.74
N MET A 178 10.56 0.50 -6.42
CA MET A 178 11.89 0.99 -6.84
C MET A 178 11.83 2.16 -7.83
N LEU A 179 10.80 2.20 -8.69
CA LEU A 179 10.65 3.30 -9.65
C LEU A 179 10.33 4.62 -8.93
N PHE A 180 9.55 4.56 -7.86
CA PHE A 180 9.28 5.74 -7.03
C PHE A 180 10.57 6.23 -6.36
N LEU A 181 11.39 5.35 -5.78
CA LEU A 181 12.65 5.74 -5.16
C LEU A 181 13.69 6.33 -6.13
N ASN A 182 13.69 5.88 -7.39
CA ASN A 182 14.63 6.35 -8.39
C ASN A 182 14.30 7.76 -8.94
N SER A 183 13.18 8.35 -8.52
CA SER A 183 12.74 9.66 -8.99
C SER A 183 13.34 10.80 -8.14
N PRO A 184 13.88 11.88 -8.75
CA PRO A 184 14.31 13.07 -8.01
C PRO A 184 13.17 13.73 -7.24
N PHE A 185 11.93 13.64 -7.75
CA PHE A 185 10.75 14.21 -7.11
C PHE A 185 10.48 13.58 -5.75
N THR A 186 10.73 12.28 -5.62
CA THR A 186 10.58 11.54 -4.35
C THR A 186 11.51 12.09 -3.28
N TYR A 187 12.76 12.39 -3.63
CA TYR A 187 13.71 13.00 -2.70
C TYR A 187 13.28 14.42 -2.27
N ILE A 188 12.82 15.23 -3.22
CA ILE A 188 12.35 16.60 -2.95
C ILE A 188 11.12 16.57 -2.03
N LEU A 189 10.13 15.73 -2.34
CA LEU A 189 8.92 15.59 -1.55
C LEU A 189 9.20 15.00 -0.17
N LEU A 190 10.09 14.02 -0.06
CA LEU A 190 10.56 13.50 1.23
C LEU A 190 11.18 14.63 2.06
N SER A 191 12.07 15.43 1.46
CA SER A 191 12.70 16.57 2.15
C SER A 191 11.67 17.60 2.61
N LEU A 192 10.69 17.93 1.76
CA LEU A 192 9.59 18.84 2.10
C LEU A 192 8.76 18.30 3.27
N CYS A 193 8.41 17.01 3.24
CA CYS A 193 7.64 16.38 4.31
C CYS A 193 8.40 16.40 5.64
N LEU A 194 9.70 16.10 5.63
CA LEU A 194 10.53 16.20 6.84
C LEU A 194 10.65 17.65 7.34
N ALA A 195 10.75 18.63 6.45
CA ALA A 195 10.72 20.04 6.84
C ALA A 195 9.38 20.46 7.45
N LEU A 196 8.26 19.96 6.90
CA LEU A 196 6.93 20.17 7.45
C LEU A 196 6.74 19.49 8.81
N GLU A 197 7.26 18.28 9.00
CA GLU A 197 7.25 17.60 10.30
C GLU A 197 8.07 18.36 11.34
N ALA A 198 9.24 18.90 10.94
CA ALA A 198 10.10 19.69 11.81
C ALA A 198 9.43 20.99 12.32
N THR A 199 8.36 21.48 11.68
CA THR A 199 7.56 22.60 12.22
C THR A 199 6.86 22.25 13.53
N GLY A 200 6.64 20.96 13.79
CA GLY A 200 5.99 20.45 15.00
C GLY A 200 4.47 20.65 15.07
N ILE A 201 3.83 21.22 14.04
CA ILE A 201 2.38 21.47 14.01
C ILE A 201 1.58 20.19 14.27
N CYS A 202 2.06 19.05 13.77
CA CYS A 202 1.41 17.75 13.90
C CYS A 202 2.03 16.86 15.00
N ASN A 203 2.85 17.39 15.92
CA ASN A 203 3.52 16.59 16.96
C ASN A 203 2.57 15.93 17.95
N ALA A 204 1.33 16.42 18.07
CA ALA A 204 0.29 15.76 18.85
C ALA A 204 0.06 14.29 18.40
N SER A 205 0.32 13.98 17.13
CA SER A 205 0.21 12.61 16.61
C SER A 205 1.14 11.62 17.34
N TRP A 206 2.35 12.03 17.74
CA TRP A 206 3.28 11.21 18.52
C TRP A 206 2.72 10.86 19.89
N VAL A 207 2.11 11.83 20.57
CA VAL A 207 1.49 11.63 21.89
C VAL A 207 0.29 10.69 21.78
N LEU A 208 -0.57 10.91 20.80
CA LEU A 208 -1.73 10.05 20.55
C LEU A 208 -1.32 8.62 20.19
N ALA A 209 -0.26 8.44 19.38
CA ALA A 209 0.29 7.13 19.06
C ALA A 209 0.83 6.42 20.31
N ALA A 210 1.51 7.14 21.22
CA ALA A 210 2.01 6.58 22.47
C ALA A 210 0.88 6.14 23.41
N ILE A 211 -0.19 6.95 23.52
CA ILE A 211 -1.39 6.60 24.28
C ILE A 211 -2.05 5.36 23.67
N HIS A 212 -2.23 5.34 22.35
CA HIS A 212 -2.85 4.22 21.65
C HIS A 212 -2.06 2.93 21.85
N LYS A 213 -0.72 2.98 21.72
CA LYS A 213 0.17 1.84 22.03
C LYS A 213 -0.04 1.34 23.46
N LYS A 214 -0.13 2.24 24.43
CA LYS A 214 -0.29 1.89 25.85
C LYS A 214 -1.65 1.23 26.13
N ILE A 215 -2.73 1.73 25.53
CA ILE A 215 -4.08 1.19 25.71
C ILE A 215 -4.19 -0.18 25.05
N ALA A 216 -3.69 -0.32 23.82
CA ALA A 216 -3.81 -1.55 23.05
C ALA A 216 -2.75 -2.61 23.38
N GLY A 217 -1.70 -2.25 24.14
CA GLY A 217 -0.62 -3.15 24.51
C GLY A 217 0.28 -3.56 23.33
N PHE A 218 0.36 -2.73 22.28
CA PHE A 218 1.10 -3.07 21.07
C PHE A 218 2.61 -3.16 21.33
N GLN A 219 3.20 -4.22 20.77
CA GLN A 219 4.65 -4.39 20.69
C GLN A 219 5.12 -4.04 19.29
N ARG A 220 6.43 -3.79 19.18
CA ARG A 220 7.10 -3.56 17.91
C ARG A 220 7.06 -4.84 17.06
N ASP A 221 6.92 -4.70 15.74
CA ASP A 221 6.85 -5.86 14.84
C ASP A 221 8.12 -6.71 14.91
N GLU A 222 9.28 -6.10 15.19
CA GLU A 222 10.54 -6.80 15.39
C GLU A 222 10.48 -7.84 16.53
N VAL A 223 9.59 -7.64 17.51
CA VAL A 223 9.37 -8.60 18.61
C VAL A 223 8.68 -9.87 18.12
N TYR A 224 7.87 -9.78 17.07
CA TYR A 224 7.07 -10.90 16.56
C TYR A 224 7.72 -11.59 15.36
N ILE A 225 8.37 -10.83 14.47
CA ILE A 225 8.87 -11.33 13.18
C ILE A 225 10.37 -11.08 12.93
N GLY A 226 11.07 -10.40 13.84
CA GLY A 226 12.50 -10.07 13.70
C GLY A 226 12.79 -8.96 12.67
N THR A 227 14.02 -8.42 12.72
CA THR A 227 14.49 -7.38 11.78
C THR A 227 14.68 -7.92 10.35
N ALA A 228 14.85 -7.04 9.35
CA ALA A 228 15.08 -7.48 7.97
C ALA A 228 16.40 -8.26 7.83
N GLU A 229 17.42 -7.83 8.56
CA GLU A 229 18.76 -8.43 8.62
C GLU A 229 18.72 -9.79 9.33
N GLU A 230 17.98 -9.91 10.44
CA GLU A 230 17.75 -11.20 11.12
C GLU A 230 16.99 -12.19 10.24
N ARG A 231 15.98 -11.73 9.49
CA ARG A 231 15.24 -12.56 8.55
C ARG A 231 16.10 -13.02 7.37
N ALA A 232 16.98 -12.15 6.88
CA ALA A 232 17.95 -12.51 5.84
C ALA A 232 18.98 -13.53 6.36
N ALA A 233 19.52 -13.31 7.57
CA ALA A 233 20.46 -14.22 8.22
C ALA A 233 19.85 -15.59 8.55
N LYS A 234 18.54 -15.65 8.81
CA LYS A 234 17.80 -16.90 9.02
C LYS A 234 17.28 -17.55 7.71
N ASN A 235 17.65 -17.06 6.53
CA ASN A 235 17.10 -17.54 5.23
C ASN A 235 15.56 -17.52 5.15
N LYS A 236 14.90 -16.54 5.79
CA LYS A 236 13.43 -16.48 5.97
C LYS A 236 12.87 -17.69 6.76
N GLY A 237 13.71 -18.37 7.52
CA GLY A 237 13.30 -19.39 8.48
C GLY A 237 12.41 -18.78 9.56
N ASP A 238 11.32 -19.47 9.84
CA ASP A 238 10.36 -19.12 10.87
C ASP A 238 11.04 -19.09 12.25
N ASP A 239 10.74 -18.07 13.06
CA ASP A 239 11.17 -18.05 14.45
C ASP A 239 10.24 -18.92 15.30
N THR A 240 10.61 -20.20 15.44
CA THR A 240 9.82 -21.21 16.15
C THR A 240 9.67 -20.95 17.65
N SER A 241 10.41 -19.98 18.22
CA SER A 241 10.31 -19.62 19.64
C SER A 241 9.05 -18.80 19.97
N HIS A 242 8.48 -18.10 18.98
CA HIS A 242 7.32 -17.22 19.13
C HIS A 242 6.07 -17.70 18.37
N LEU A 243 6.20 -18.70 17.50
CA LEU A 243 5.08 -19.30 16.78
C LEU A 243 4.27 -20.23 17.69
N LYS A 244 3.08 -19.78 18.12
CA LYS A 244 2.07 -20.68 18.69
C LYS A 244 1.36 -21.39 17.54
N SER A 245 1.64 -22.68 17.36
CA SER A 245 0.92 -23.52 16.41
C SER A 245 -0.60 -23.46 16.68
N GLY A 246 -1.34 -22.82 15.78
CA GLY A 246 -2.78 -22.62 15.86
C GLY A 246 -3.42 -22.63 14.47
N ALA A 247 -4.75 -22.78 14.43
CA ALA A 247 -5.50 -22.94 13.19
C ALA A 247 -5.28 -21.76 12.22
N GLY A 248 -4.70 -22.06 11.04
CA GLY A 248 -4.31 -21.08 10.02
C GLY A 248 -2.86 -21.17 9.56
N HIS A 249 -2.02 -21.96 10.24
CA HIS A 249 -0.66 -22.28 9.78
C HIS A 249 -0.63 -23.62 9.05
N ILE A 250 -0.14 -23.61 7.81
CA ILE A 250 0.17 -24.82 7.05
C ILE A 250 1.41 -25.42 7.71
N TYR A 251 1.25 -26.56 8.39
CA TYR A 251 2.39 -27.38 8.78
C TYR A 251 3.21 -27.66 7.52
N LYS A 252 4.50 -27.32 7.51
CA LYS A 252 5.40 -27.82 6.46
C LYS A 252 5.27 -29.35 6.46
N LEU A 253 4.94 -29.92 5.31
CA LEU A 253 4.81 -31.36 5.13
C LEU A 253 6.08 -32.05 5.67
N PRO A 254 5.94 -33.20 6.35
CA PRO A 254 7.08 -33.92 6.92
C PRO A 254 8.03 -34.28 5.78
N GLY A 255 9.19 -33.61 5.74
CA GLY A 255 10.17 -33.68 4.64
C GLY A 255 10.99 -32.39 4.42
N PHE A 256 10.57 -31.24 4.95
CA PHE A 256 11.28 -29.94 4.77
C PHE A 256 11.71 -29.23 6.06
N ALA A 257 11.76 -29.94 7.20
CA ALA A 257 12.28 -29.41 8.45
C ALA A 257 13.35 -30.37 8.97
N GLU A 258 14.54 -29.85 9.30
CA GLU A 258 15.72 -30.60 9.76
C GLU A 258 15.51 -31.33 11.11
N HIS A 259 14.29 -31.37 11.65
CA HIS A 259 13.96 -32.05 12.89
C HIS A 259 12.53 -32.59 12.78
N LEU A 260 12.41 -33.90 12.57
CA LEU A 260 11.16 -34.63 12.44
C LEU A 260 10.34 -34.55 13.74
N VAL A 261 9.36 -33.66 13.79
CA VAL A 261 8.21 -33.82 14.71
C VAL A 261 7.16 -34.63 13.96
N MET A 262 7.33 -35.95 13.92
CA MET A 262 6.29 -36.85 13.40
C MET A 262 5.07 -36.85 14.33
N PRO A 263 3.82 -36.75 13.82
CA PRO A 263 2.63 -36.91 14.63
C PRO A 263 2.65 -38.23 15.41
N SER A 264 2.20 -38.23 16.66
CA SER A 264 2.28 -39.39 17.56
C SER A 264 1.64 -40.66 16.99
N ALA A 265 0.51 -40.52 16.27
CA ALA A 265 -0.14 -41.64 15.59
C ALA A 265 0.74 -42.34 14.53
N MET A 266 1.65 -41.59 13.89
CA MET A 266 2.58 -42.13 12.89
C MET A 266 3.78 -42.83 13.55
N GLN A 267 4.25 -42.30 14.68
CA GLN A 267 5.29 -42.97 15.49
C GLN A 267 4.77 -44.30 16.03
N ASP A 268 3.53 -44.34 16.52
CA ASP A 268 2.89 -45.57 16.99
C ASP A 268 2.73 -46.59 15.85
N LEU A 269 2.41 -46.14 14.63
CA LEU A 269 2.30 -47.01 13.46
C LEU A 269 3.65 -47.57 13.00
N MET A 270 4.72 -46.76 13.03
CA MET A 270 6.09 -47.23 12.72
C MET A 270 6.62 -48.23 13.76
N ASN A 271 6.24 -48.07 15.03
CA ASN A 271 6.64 -48.99 16.09
C ASN A 271 5.88 -50.32 16.01
N ASN A 272 4.64 -50.31 15.50
CA ASN A 272 3.78 -51.48 15.46
C ASN A 272 3.78 -52.22 14.10
N ASP A 273 4.11 -51.57 12.99
CA ASP A 273 4.18 -52.18 11.65
C ASP A 273 5.57 -52.01 10.99
N PRO A 274 6.36 -53.10 10.87
CA PRO A 274 7.68 -53.07 10.25
C PRO A 274 7.68 -52.64 8.78
N ASN A 275 6.60 -52.87 8.04
CA ASN A 275 6.50 -52.50 6.63
C ASN A 275 6.31 -50.99 6.48
N VAL A 276 5.56 -50.38 7.39
CA VAL A 276 5.35 -48.93 7.44
C VAL A 276 6.66 -48.23 7.82
N LYS A 277 7.39 -48.78 8.79
CA LYS A 277 8.72 -48.28 9.14
C LYS A 277 9.67 -48.29 7.94
N LYS A 278 9.75 -49.43 7.24
CA LYS A 278 10.61 -49.56 6.05
C LYS A 278 10.21 -48.61 4.92
N PHE A 279 8.91 -48.46 4.65
CA PHE A 279 8.43 -47.51 3.64
C PHE A 279 8.77 -46.06 3.99
N VAL A 280 8.68 -45.68 5.26
CA VAL A 280 9.05 -44.35 5.74
C VAL A 280 10.56 -44.13 5.64
N ASP A 281 11.37 -45.12 6.02
CA ASP A 281 12.84 -45.05 5.92
C ASP A 281 13.28 -44.92 4.44
N ASP A 282 12.71 -45.74 3.54
CA ASP A 282 12.96 -45.66 2.09
C ASP A 282 12.53 -44.30 1.50
N LEU A 283 11.42 -43.73 2.00
CA LEU A 283 10.96 -42.40 1.60
C LEU A 283 11.94 -41.31 2.06
N MET A 284 12.45 -41.38 3.30
CA MET A 284 13.44 -40.42 3.82
C MET A 284 14.74 -40.46 3.02
N ASP A 285 15.23 -41.66 2.68
CA ASP A 285 16.44 -41.83 1.87
C ASP A 285 16.25 -41.29 0.44
N SER A 286 15.06 -41.45 -0.16
CA SER A 286 14.74 -40.91 -1.48
C SER A 286 14.68 -39.37 -1.51
N VAL A 287 14.25 -38.75 -0.41
CA VAL A 287 14.14 -37.29 -0.29
C VAL A 287 15.51 -36.67 -0.02
N HIS A 288 16.36 -37.32 0.79
CA HIS A 288 17.74 -36.87 0.99
C HIS A 288 18.56 -36.93 -0.30
N SER A 289 18.42 -37.99 -1.09
CA SER A 289 19.10 -38.11 -2.38
C SER A 289 18.58 -37.14 -3.46
N ALA A 290 17.31 -36.72 -3.41
CA ALA A 290 16.78 -35.68 -4.30
C ALA A 290 17.25 -34.25 -3.92
N GLY A 291 17.54 -34.00 -2.64
CA GLY A 291 18.04 -32.72 -2.15
C GLY A 291 19.49 -32.42 -2.51
N GLU A 292 20.36 -33.43 -2.61
CA GLU A 292 21.78 -33.25 -2.96
C GLU A 292 21.98 -32.92 -4.46
N VAL A 293 21.14 -33.44 -5.35
CA VAL A 293 21.25 -33.19 -6.81
C VAL A 293 20.95 -31.74 -7.19
N GLN A 294 20.21 -31.00 -6.36
CA GLN A 294 19.83 -29.61 -6.63
C GLN A 294 20.86 -28.58 -6.13
N ALA A 295 21.88 -29.01 -5.38
CA ALA A 295 22.93 -28.14 -4.84
C ALA A 295 24.16 -27.99 -5.77
N ASP A 296 24.25 -28.79 -6.83
CA ASP A 296 25.45 -28.89 -7.70
C ASP A 296 25.14 -28.62 -9.19
N VAL A 297 24.37 -27.57 -9.46
CA VAL A 297 24.30 -26.97 -10.81
C VAL A 297 24.82 -25.53 -10.72
N PRO A 298 25.89 -25.18 -11.46
CA PRO A 298 26.57 -23.88 -11.36
C PRO A 298 25.71 -22.68 -11.77
#